data_AF-A0A3D4Q0E4-F1
#
_entry.id   AF-A0A3D4Q0E4-F1
#
_cell.length_a   1.000
_cell.length_b   1.000
_cell.length_c   1.000
_cell.angle_alpha   90.00
_cell.angle_beta   90.00
_cell.angle_gamma   90.00
#
_symmetry.space_group_name_H-M   'P 1'
#
loop_
_entity.id
_entity.type
_entity.pdbx_description
1 polymer ?
#
loop_
_entity_poly.entity_id
_entity_poly.type
_entity_poly.pdbx_seq_one_letter_code
_entity_poly.pdbx_strand_id
1 'polypeptide(L)' 'SAFTIKAGSHSALHPGQTADIYRDNEWQGVIGALHPSLLQQLDIPQAVYLFEVRLSSLLKARIPA' A
#
# COMPACT_ATOMS: atom_id res chain seq x y z
N SER A 1 -2.02 -17.02 8.23
CA SER A 1 -2.21 -16.72 6.81
C SER A 1 -1.14 -15.74 6.37
N ALA A 2 -0.66 -15.88 5.12
CA ALA A 2 0.39 -15.03 4.57
C ALA A 2 -0.22 -13.82 3.83
N PHE A 3 0.56 -12.75 3.72
CA PHE A 3 0.23 -11.62 2.87
C PHE A 3 0.72 -11.90 1.43
N THR A 4 0.01 -11.36 0.44
CA THR A 4 0.41 -11.40 -0.97
C THR A 4 0.41 -9.99 -1.54
N ILE A 5 1.42 -9.65 -2.33
CA ILE A 5 1.53 -8.37 -3.02
C ILE A 5 1.22 -8.59 -4.50
N LYS A 6 0.33 -7.79 -5.08
CA LYS A 6 -0.08 -7.90 -6.49
C LYS A 6 -0.03 -6.52 -7.14
N ALA A 7 0.19 -6.46 -8.46
CA ALA A 7 0.05 -5.21 -9.20
C ALA A 7 -1.33 -4.60 -8.93
N GLY A 8 -1.36 -3.31 -8.60
CA GLY A 8 -2.55 -2.61 -8.15
C GLY A 8 -2.62 -1.20 -8.74
N SER A 9 -3.65 -0.46 -8.34
CA SER A 9 -3.83 0.93 -8.78
C SER A 9 -4.42 1.79 -7.66
N HIS A 10 -3.96 3.03 -7.54
CA HIS A 10 -4.48 3.98 -6.56
C HIS A 10 -4.32 5.40 -7.12
N SER A 11 -5.33 6.26 -6.95
CA SER A 11 -5.37 7.60 -7.56
C SER A 11 -4.21 8.49 -7.11
N ALA A 12 -3.74 8.32 -5.87
CA ALA A 12 -2.63 9.08 -5.32
C ALA A 12 -1.24 8.48 -5.62
N LEU A 13 -1.17 7.31 -6.28
CA LEU A 13 0.10 6.60 -6.51
C LEU A 13 0.47 6.55 -7.99
N HIS A 14 1.75 6.34 -8.24
CA HIS A 14 2.30 6.21 -9.58
C HIS A 14 1.76 4.93 -10.28
N PRO A 15 1.23 5.03 -11.51
CA PRO A 15 0.52 3.93 -12.18
C PRO A 15 1.41 2.70 -12.46
N GLY A 16 2.73 2.88 -12.62
CA GLY A 16 3.69 1.79 -12.79
C GLY A 16 4.42 1.34 -11.51
N GLN A 17 4.13 1.97 -10.36
CA GLN A 17 4.81 1.69 -9.09
C GLN A 17 3.80 1.61 -7.95
N THR A 18 2.73 0.84 -8.17
CA THR A 18 1.65 0.59 -7.20
C THR A 18 1.38 -0.90 -7.07
N ALA A 19 1.19 -1.36 -5.84
CA ALA A 19 0.80 -2.72 -5.54
C ALA A 19 -0.23 -2.78 -4.41
N ASP A 20 -1.18 -3.69 -4.55
CA ASP A 20 -2.18 -4.01 -3.55
C ASP A 20 -1.69 -5.10 -2.60
N ILE A 21 -2.04 -4.95 -1.33
CA ILE A 21 -1.72 -5.88 -0.25
C ILE A 21 -2.94 -6.74 0.02
N TYR A 22 -2.81 -8.06 -0.10
CA TYR A 22 -3.87 -9.02 0.17
C TYR A 22 -3.52 -9.92 1.36
N ARG A 23 -4.54 -10.38 2.08
CA ARG A 23 -4.46 -11.47 3.05
C ARG A 23 -5.70 -12.34 2.88
N ASP A 24 -5.53 -13.65 2.75
CA ASP A 24 -6.64 -14.59 2.56
C ASP A 24 -7.53 -14.21 1.34
N ASN A 25 -6.90 -13.73 0.25
CA ASN A 25 -7.55 -13.18 -0.96
C ASN A 25 -8.42 -11.93 -0.75
N GLU A 26 -8.46 -11.36 0.45
CA GLU A 26 -9.11 -10.08 0.73
C GLU A 26 -8.10 -8.92 0.65
N TRP A 27 -8.50 -7.81 0.04
CA TRP A 27 -7.70 -6.59 -0.01
C TRP A 27 -7.55 -5.99 1.38
N GLN A 28 -6.32 -5.63 1.75
CA GLN A 28 -5.96 -5.11 3.07
C GLN A 28 -5.29 -3.74 3.02
N GLY A 29 -4.86 -3.28 1.84
CA GLY A 29 -4.09 -2.05 1.75
C GLY A 29 -3.37 -1.90 0.43
N VAL A 30 -2.52 -0.88 0.35
CA VAL A 30 -1.76 -0.52 -0.84
C VAL A 30 -0.35 -0.08 -0.44
N ILE A 31 0.61 -0.24 -1.36
CA ILE A 31 1.96 0.30 -1.26
C ILE A 31 2.40 0.83 -2.62
N GLY A 32 3.10 1.97 -2.65
CA GLY A 32 3.63 2.49 -3.90
C GLY A 32 4.32 3.84 -3.78
N ALA A 33 4.85 4.30 -4.92
CA ALA A 33 5.39 5.65 -5.05
C ALA A 33 4.24 6.66 -5.22
N LEU A 34 4.36 7.85 -4.62
CA LEU A 34 3.39 8.93 -4.79
C LEU A 34 3.31 9.36 -6.26
N HIS A 35 2.12 9.72 -6.73
CA HIS A 35 1.92 10.18 -8.10
C HIS A 35 2.77 11.45 -8.39
N PRO A 36 3.46 11.55 -9.56
CA PRO A 36 4.31 12.69 -9.87
C PRO A 36 3.60 14.05 -9.81
N SER A 37 2.32 14.10 -10.18
CA SER A 37 1.54 15.34 -10.06
C SER A 37 1.36 15.79 -8.60
N LEU A 38 1.24 14.85 -7.66
CA LEU A 38 1.11 15.17 -6.24
C LEU A 38 2.45 15.63 -5.66
N LEU A 39 3.56 15.02 -6.07
CA LEU A 39 4.90 15.51 -5.72
C LEU A 39 5.09 16.97 -6.17
N GLN A 40 4.68 17.29 -7.40
CA GLN A 40 4.73 18.66 -7.93
C GLN A 40 3.80 19.62 -7.17
N GLN A 41 2.56 19.21 -6.89
CA GLN A 41 1.59 20.03 -6.16
C GLN A 41 2.00 20.33 -4.71
N LEU A 42 2.75 19.41 -4.09
CA LEU A 42 3.21 19.53 -2.71
C LEU A 42 4.64 20.10 -2.58
N ASP A 43 5.27 20.47 -3.70
CA ASP A 43 6.67 20.94 -3.75
C ASP A 43 7.66 19.98 -3.09
N ILE A 44 7.48 18.69 -3.33
CA ILE A 44 8.35 17.63 -2.80
C ILE A 44 9.36 17.24 -3.89
N PRO A 45 10.66 17.56 -3.73
CA PRO A 45 11.66 17.38 -4.78
C PRO A 45 12.14 15.92 -4.93
N GLN A 46 11.80 15.05 -3.98
CA GLN A 46 12.29 13.68 -3.89
C GLN A 46 11.16 12.66 -4.06
N ALA A 47 11.50 11.45 -4.51
CA ALA A 47 10.54 10.36 -4.55
C ALA A 47 10.01 10.04 -3.14
N VAL A 48 8.69 9.90 -3.03
CA VAL A 48 8.00 9.49 -1.80
C VAL A 48 7.38 8.13 -2.02
N TYR A 49 7.66 7.20 -1.12
CA TYR A 49 7.01 5.89 -1.08
C TYR A 49 6.15 5.84 0.18
N LEU A 50 4.93 5.32 0.04
CA LEU A 50 3.98 5.20 1.12
C LEU A 50 3.23 3.87 1.06
N PHE A 51 2.65 3.50 2.19
CA PHE A 51 1.74 2.38 2.28
C PHE A 51 0.61 2.70 3.24
N GLU A 52 -0.54 2.06 3.02
CA GLU A 52 -1.66 2.03 3.94
C GLU A 52 -2.09 0.59 4.11
N VAL A 53 -2.39 0.16 5.35
CA VAL A 53 -2.84 -1.20 5.65
C VAL A 53 -3.87 -1.20 6.77
N ARG A 54 -4.89 -2.03 6.64
CA ARG A 54 -5.89 -2.26 7.70
C ARG A 54 -5.22 -2.84 8.93
N LEU A 55 -5.21 -2.10 10.04
CA LEU A 55 -4.63 -2.55 11.30
C LEU A 55 -5.25 -3.86 11.80
N SER A 56 -6.57 -4.04 11.66
CA SER A 56 -7.26 -5.29 12.01
C SER A 56 -6.70 -6.51 11.25
N SER A 57 -6.17 -6.30 10.03
CA SER A 57 -5.51 -7.35 9.26
C SER A 57 -4.15 -7.73 9.84
N LEU A 58 -3.45 -6.82 10.53
CA LEU A 58 -2.16 -7.08 11.19
C LEU A 58 -2.37 -7.76 12.54
N LEU A 59 -3.38 -7.32 13.29
CA LEU A 59 -3.68 -7.77 14.64
C LEU A 59 -4.35 -9.16 14.72
N LYS A 60 -4.67 -9.80 13.58
CA LYS A 60 -5.00 -11.23 13.49
C LYS A 60 -3.76 -12.10 13.77
N ALA A 61 -3.11 -11.88 14.92
CA ALA A 61 -2.09 -12.72 15.51
C ALA A 61 -2.76 -13.74 16.43
N ARG A 62 -2.37 -15.01 16.33
CA ARG A 62 -2.75 -15.99 17.35
C ARG A 62 -1.92 -15.66 18.59
N ILE A 63 -2.58 -15.28 19.67
CA ILE A 63 -1.95 -15.30 21.00
C ILE A 63 -1.79 -16.80 21.35
N PRO A 64 -0.58 -17.30 21.60
CA PRO A 64 -0.39 -18.67 22.09
C PRO A 64 -1.15 -18.84 23.42
N ALA A 65 -1.79 -20.00 23.59
CA ALA A 65 -2.42 -20.37 24.86
C ALA A 65 -1.38 -20.69 25.93
#